data_AF-A0A8T9AZP7-F1
#
_entry.id   AF-A0A8T9AZP7-F1
#
_cell.length_a   1.000
_cell.length_b   1.000
_cell.length_c   1.000
_cell.angle_alpha   90.00
_cell.angle_beta   90.00
_cell.angle_gamma   90.00
#
_symmetry.space_group_name_H-M   'P 1'
#
loop_
_entity.id
_entity.type
_entity.pdbx_description
1 polymer ?
#
loop_
_entity_poly.entity_id
_entity_poly.type
_entity_poly.pdbx_seq_one_letter_code
_entity_poly.pdbx_strand_id
1 'polypeptide(L)'
;MSTKVANRRSERLRRRKETFFLKAMELGEFPGVDIAVVIFQNGRYSTFTSVEDESWPPSMENIQMKFPPTMKFSVQDIKKRQEARRAKKLKEEPKVRAKILKEEPKVII
;
A
#
# COMPACT_ATOMS: atom_id res chain seq x y z
N MET A 1 31.29 11.31 14.97
CA MET A 1 30.39 10.43 15.76
C MET A 1 29.06 10.28 15.03
N SER A 2 28.81 9.12 14.39
CA SER A 2 27.61 8.89 13.57
C SER A 2 26.45 8.44 14.45
N THR A 3 25.35 9.19 14.41
CA THR A 3 24.22 9.05 15.33
C THR A 3 23.38 7.82 14.97
N LYS A 4 23.31 6.83 15.88
CA LYS A 4 22.55 5.57 15.73
C LYS A 4 21.08 5.77 15.27
N VAL A 5 20.49 6.95 15.49
CA VAL A 5 19.13 7.32 15.10
C VAL A 5 18.98 7.60 13.61
N ALA A 6 19.96 8.25 12.98
CA ALA A 6 19.94 8.51 11.53
C ALA A 6 19.92 7.19 10.74
N ASN A 7 20.71 6.22 11.21
CA ASN A 7 20.79 4.88 10.64
C ASN A 7 19.47 4.09 10.76
N ARG A 8 18.69 4.30 11.84
CA ARG A 8 17.37 3.65 12.00
C ARG A 8 16.29 4.23 11.05
N ARG A 9 16.31 5.54 10.81
CA ARG A 9 15.33 6.18 9.90
C ARG A 9 15.59 5.80 8.44
N SER A 10 16.85 5.80 8.00
CA SER A 10 17.23 5.36 6.67
C SER A 10 16.88 3.88 6.45
N GLU A 11 17.16 3.03 7.43
CA GLU A 11 16.84 1.60 7.34
C GLU A 11 15.33 1.35 7.30
N ARG A 12 14.54 2.07 8.12
CA ARG A 12 13.07 2.00 8.07
C ARG A 12 12.53 2.41 6.70
N LEU A 13 13.10 3.44 6.09
CA LEU A 13 12.71 3.89 4.77
C LEU A 13 13.09 2.87 3.70
N ARG A 14 14.30 2.29 3.77
CA ARG A 14 14.77 1.22 2.88
C ARG A 14 13.80 0.04 2.89
N ARG A 15 13.46 -0.47 4.08
CA ARG A 15 12.50 -1.58 4.24
C ARG A 15 11.11 -1.25 3.71
N ARG A 16 10.62 -0.04 3.95
CA ARG A 16 9.31 0.39 3.41
C ARG A 16 9.31 0.46 1.89
N LYS A 17 10.40 0.93 1.29
CA LYS A 17 10.56 0.98 -0.17
C LYS A 17 10.58 -0.43 -0.76
N GLU A 18 11.33 -1.34 -0.16
CA GLU A 18 11.38 -2.75 -0.53
C GLU A 18 10.00 -3.43 -0.41
N THR A 19 9.31 -3.26 0.73
CA THR A 19 7.94 -3.75 0.90
C THR A 19 6.98 -3.16 -0.13
N PHE A 20 7.13 -1.88 -0.47
CA PHE A 20 6.27 -1.24 -1.47
C PHE A 20 6.48 -1.83 -2.86
N PHE A 21 7.71 -2.09 -3.28
CA PHE A 21 7.98 -2.78 -4.54
C PHE A 21 7.46 -4.22 -4.54
N LEU A 22 7.63 -4.97 -3.44
CA LEU A 22 7.03 -6.31 -3.32
C LEU A 22 5.50 -6.27 -3.46
N LYS A 23 4.83 -5.29 -2.82
CA LYS A 23 3.38 -5.13 -2.96
C LYS A 23 2.95 -4.65 -4.34
N ALA A 24 3.78 -3.88 -5.04
CA ALA A 24 3.54 -3.53 -6.42
C ALA A 24 3.64 -4.78 -7.31
N MET A 25 4.67 -5.60 -7.14
CA MET A 25 4.82 -6.87 -7.85
C MET A 25 3.64 -7.81 -7.60
N GLU A 26 3.27 -8.05 -6.33
CA GLU A 26 2.10 -8.87 -5.97
C GLU A 26 0.80 -8.36 -6.62
N LEU A 27 0.62 -7.04 -6.76
CA LEU A 27 -0.56 -6.47 -7.41
C LEU A 27 -0.54 -6.69 -8.94
N GLY A 28 0.64 -6.77 -9.54
CA GLY A 28 0.82 -7.03 -10.97
C GLY A 28 0.61 -8.50 -11.35
N GLU A 29 0.59 -9.42 -10.37
CA GLU A 29 0.24 -10.82 -10.61
C GLU A 29 -1.24 -11.00 -10.99
N PHE A 30 -2.08 -10.00 -10.74
CA PHE A 30 -3.49 -10.04 -11.13
C PHE A 30 -3.66 -9.79 -12.63
N PRO A 31 -4.49 -10.59 -13.34
CA PRO A 31 -4.68 -10.43 -14.78
C PRO A 31 -5.14 -9.03 -15.19
N GLY A 32 -4.49 -8.47 -16.21
CA GLY A 32 -4.82 -7.15 -16.76
C GLY A 32 -4.33 -5.97 -15.91
N VAL A 33 -3.38 -6.21 -14.99
CA VAL A 33 -2.83 -5.17 -14.11
C VAL A 33 -1.36 -4.93 -14.42
N ASP A 34 -1.09 -3.89 -15.20
CA ASP A 34 0.27 -3.41 -15.42
C ASP A 34 0.61 -2.26 -14.46
N ILE A 35 1.80 -2.31 -13.85
CA ILE A 35 2.20 -1.40 -12.79
C ILE A 35 3.54 -0.76 -13.14
N ALA A 36 3.59 0.55 -12.96
CA ALA A 36 4.83 1.29 -12.88
C ALA A 36 4.85 2.15 -11.62
N VAL A 37 5.95 2.09 -10.89
CA VAL A 37 6.19 2.86 -9.68
C VAL A 37 7.38 3.78 -9.93
N VAL A 38 7.20 5.07 -9.65
CA VAL A 38 8.27 6.08 -9.72
C VAL A 38 8.37 6.77 -8.36
N ILE A 39 9.58 6.73 -7.77
CA ILE A 39 9.89 7.41 -6.51
C ILE A 39 11.03 8.38 -6.76
N PHE A 40 10.81 9.66 -6.45
CA PHE A 40 11.87 10.65 -6.39
C PHE A 40 12.26 10.90 -4.94
N GLN A 41 13.53 10.67 -4.60
CA GLN A 41 14.05 10.87 -3.25
C GLN A 41 15.50 11.35 -3.30
N ASN A 42 15.81 12.42 -2.55
CA ASN A 42 17.18 12.94 -2.40
C ASN A 42 17.90 13.16 -3.74
N GLY A 43 17.20 13.69 -4.75
CA GLY A 43 17.75 13.94 -6.07
C GLY A 43 17.90 12.70 -6.97
N ARG A 44 17.41 11.53 -6.55
CA ARG A 44 17.51 10.29 -7.32
C ARG A 44 16.14 9.68 -7.56
N TYR A 45 15.95 9.16 -8.76
CA TYR A 45 14.79 8.34 -9.11
C TYR A 45 15.06 6.87 -8.78
N SER A 46 14.03 6.18 -8.29
CA SER A 46 13.95 4.73 -8.22
C SER A 46 12.67 4.32 -8.93
N THR A 47 12.78 3.38 -9.87
CA THR A 47 11.65 2.92 -10.67
C THR A 47 11.47 1.41 -10.53
N PHE A 48 10.24 0.95 -10.73
CA PHE A 48 9.89 -0.46 -10.89
C PHE A 48 8.80 -0.54 -11.95
N THR A 49 8.91 -1.49 -12.87
CA THR A 49 7.90 -1.79 -13.88
C THR A 49 7.59 -3.29 -13.83
N SER A 50 6.31 -3.65 -13.94
CA SER A 50 5.89 -5.06 -14.07
C SER A 50 6.06 -5.60 -15.48
N VAL A 51 6.23 -4.72 -16.47
CA VAL A 51 6.41 -5.02 -17.88
C VAL A 51 7.85 -4.67 -18.27
N GLU A 52 8.50 -5.54 -19.02
CA GLU A 52 9.88 -5.38 -19.50
C GLU A 52 9.98 -4.53 -20.78
N ASP A 53 8.87 -3.96 -21.25
CA ASP A 53 8.82 -3.09 -22.43
C ASP A 53 9.37 -1.70 -22.09
N GLU A 54 10.39 -1.26 -22.83
CA GLU A 54 11.01 0.07 -22.70
C GLU A 54 10.03 1.22 -22.96
N SER A 55 8.96 0.98 -23.72
CA SER A 55 7.91 1.95 -24.00
C SER A 55 6.87 2.08 -22.88
N TRP A 56 6.97 1.23 -21.84
CA TRP A 56 6.07 1.19 -20.70
C TRP A 56 6.78 1.65 -19.41
N PRO A 57 6.17 2.53 -18.59
CA PRO A 57 4.84 3.11 -18.72
C PRO A 57 4.75 4.24 -19.75
N PRO A 58 3.55 4.51 -20.30
CA PRO A 58 3.31 5.69 -21.11
C PRO A 58 3.57 6.98 -20.32
N SER A 59 3.86 8.07 -21.04
CA SER A 59 3.99 9.40 -20.44
C SER A 59 2.71 9.83 -19.70
N MET A 60 2.84 10.75 -18.74
CA MET A 60 1.70 11.26 -17.99
C MET A 60 0.66 11.93 -18.90
N GLU A 61 1.09 12.60 -19.97
CA GLU A 61 0.21 13.18 -20.98
C GLU A 61 -0.57 12.09 -21.72
N ASN A 62 0.13 11.04 -22.18
CA ASN A 62 -0.50 9.90 -22.83
C ASN A 62 -1.52 9.22 -21.91
N ILE A 63 -1.21 9.09 -20.61
CA ILE A 63 -2.13 8.51 -19.61
C ILE A 63 -3.41 9.35 -19.51
N GLN A 64 -3.30 10.68 -19.44
CA GLN A 64 -4.46 11.58 -19.30
C GLN A 64 -5.37 11.59 -20.53
N MET A 65 -4.83 11.31 -21.72
CA MET A 65 -5.59 11.26 -22.97
C MET A 65 -6.31 9.92 -23.20
N LYS A 66 -6.04 8.88 -22.40
CA LYS A 66 -6.66 7.56 -22.59
C LYS A 66 -8.13 7.54 -22.18
N PHE A 67 -8.92 6.74 -22.90
CA PHE A 67 -10.28 6.38 -22.54
C PHE A 67 -10.29 4.95 -21.97
N PRO A 68 -10.99 4.68 -20.86
CA PRO A 68 -11.80 5.63 -20.07
C PRO A 68 -10.94 6.65 -19.30
N PRO A 69 -11.52 7.80 -18.89
CA PRO A 69 -10.80 8.81 -18.13
C PRO A 69 -10.10 8.23 -16.91
N THR A 70 -8.86 8.66 -16.68
CA THR A 70 -8.03 8.16 -15.58
C THR A 70 -8.69 8.40 -14.23
N MET A 71 -8.72 7.36 -13.39
CA MET A 71 -9.19 7.49 -12.01
C MET A 71 -8.07 8.04 -11.12
N LYS A 72 -8.18 9.31 -10.70
CA LYS A 72 -7.18 9.95 -9.83
C LYS A 72 -7.50 9.67 -8.36
N PHE A 73 -6.50 9.22 -7.61
CA PHE A 73 -6.59 9.07 -6.16
C PHE A 73 -5.77 10.16 -5.48
N SER A 74 -6.42 11.02 -4.70
CA SER A 74 -5.71 12.02 -3.90
C SER A 74 -5.20 11.42 -2.59
N VAL A 75 -4.23 12.09 -1.97
CA VAL A 75 -3.76 11.74 -0.62
C VAL A 75 -4.90 11.77 0.40
N GLN A 76 -5.87 12.68 0.24
CA GLN A 76 -7.02 12.79 1.12
C GLN A 76 -7.94 11.56 1.00
N ASP A 77 -8.17 11.08 -0.23
CA ASP A 77 -8.98 9.87 -0.47
C ASP A 77 -8.35 8.65 0.19
N ILE A 78 -7.03 8.52 0.09
CA ILE A 78 -6.28 7.43 0.71
C ILE A 78 -6.35 7.53 2.24
N LYS A 79 -6.18 8.72 2.83
CA LYS A 79 -6.30 8.93 4.28
C LYS A 79 -7.71 8.57 4.78
N LYS A 80 -8.74 9.07 4.11
CA LYS A 80 -10.15 8.76 4.43
C LYS A 80 -10.41 7.26 4.39
N ARG A 81 -9.89 6.56 3.37
CA ARG A 81 -9.99 5.10 3.27
C ARG A 81 -9.25 4.39 4.41
N GLN A 82 -8.08 4.87 4.83
CA GLN A 82 -7.37 4.31 5.98
C GLN A 82 -8.14 4.50 7.29
N GLU A 83 -8.69 5.69 7.52
CA GLU A 83 -9.51 5.99 8.70
C GLU A 83 -10.77 5.12 8.76
N ALA A 84 -11.47 4.97 7.64
CA ALA A 84 -12.64 4.10 7.54
C ALA A 84 -12.29 2.64 7.88
N ARG A 85 -11.15 2.13 7.38
CA ARG A 85 -10.66 0.78 7.72
C ARG A 85 -10.37 0.64 9.22
N ARG A 86 -9.73 1.64 9.83
CA ARG A 86 -9.47 1.65 11.29
C ARG A 86 -10.76 1.68 12.10
N ALA A 87 -11.72 2.52 11.71
CA ALA A 87 -13.01 2.64 12.39
C ALA A 87 -13.84 1.35 12.31
N LYS A 88 -13.81 0.63 11.17
CA LYS A 88 -14.44 -0.69 11.03
C LYS A 88 -13.83 -1.71 11.98
N LYS A 89 -12.50 -1.81 12.02
CA LYS A 89 -11.78 -2.73 12.91
C LYS A 89 -12.12 -2.48 14.38
N LEU A 90 -12.17 -1.21 14.81
CA LEU A 90 -12.53 -0.85 16.19
C LEU A 90 -13.98 -1.20 16.55
N LYS A 91 -14.90 -1.23 15.57
CA LYS A 91 -16.29 -1.64 15.78
C LYS A 91 -16.48 -3.16 15.76
N GLU A 92 -15.60 -3.89 15.08
CA GLU A 92 -15.64 -5.35 14.95
C GLU A 92 -14.97 -6.06 16.13
N GLU A 93 -13.84 -5.56 16.63
CA GLU A 93 -13.10 -6.16 17.76
C GLU A 93 -13.95 -6.37 19.04
N PRO A 94 -14.78 -5.42 19.50
CA PRO A 94 -15.64 -5.61 20.67
C PRO A 94 -16.76 -6.62 20.41
N LYS A 95 -17.30 -6.67 19.19
CA LYS A 95 -18.37 -7.60 18.80
C LYS A 95 -17.88 -9.04 18.72
N VAL A 96 -16.69 -9.24 18.15
CA VAL A 96 -16.02 -10.55 18.10
C VAL A 96 -15.70 -11.02 19.52
N ARG A 97 -15.14 -10.15 20.37
CA ARG A 97 -14.88 -10.48 21.79
C ARG A 97 -16.16 -10.86 22.54
N ALA A 98 -17.23 -10.07 22.41
CA ALA A 98 -18.51 -10.36 23.06
C ALA A 98 -19.19 -11.65 22.55
N LYS A 99 -18.91 -12.07 21.31
CA LYS A 99 -19.39 -13.33 20.77
C LYS A 99 -18.62 -14.52 21.35
N ILE A 100 -17.29 -14.42 21.44
CA ILE A 100 -16.42 -15.46 22.03
C ILE A 100 -16.80 -15.70 23.51
N LEU A 101 -16.98 -14.65 24.31
CA LEU A 101 -17.41 -14.75 25.71
C LEU A 101 -18.81 -15.39 25.91
N LYS A 102 -19.65 -15.41 24.88
CA LYS A 102 -20.98 -16.04 24.93
C LYS A 102 -20.97 -17.50 24.47
N GLU A 103 -19.94 -17.92 23.76
CA GLU A 103 -19.78 -19.29 23.23
C GLU A 103 -18.85 -20.14 24.10
N GLU A 104 -18.35 -19.63 25.23
CA GLU A 104 -17.62 -20.45 26.21
C GLU A 104 -18.56 -21.55 26.75
N PRO A 105 -18.20 -22.84 26.62
CA PRO A 105 -19.04 -23.90 27.15
C PRO A 105 -19.08 -23.76 28.68
N LYS A 106 -20.29 -23.63 29.24
CA LYS A 106 -20.50 -23.77 30.68
C LYS A 106 -20.03 -25.17 31.06
N VAL A 107 -18.87 -25.27 31.69
CA VAL A 107 -18.42 -26.49 32.36
C VAL A 107 -19.40 -26.72 33.50
N ILE A 108 -20.33 -27.65 33.30
CA ILE A 108 -21.26 -28.12 34.33
C ILE A 108 -20.43 -29.03 35.24
N ILE A 109 -20.21 -28.60 36.48
CA ILE A 109 -19.59 -29.37 37.57
C ILE A 109 -20.71 -30.14 38.29
#